data_AF-A0A3S0AH08-F1
#
_entry.id   AF-A0A3S0AH08-F1
#
_cell.length_a   1.000
_cell.length_b   1.000
_cell.length_c   1.000
_cell.angle_alpha   90.00
_cell.angle_beta   90.00
_cell.angle_gamma   90.00
#
_symmetry.space_group_name_H-M   'P 1'
#
loop_
_entity.id
_entity.type
_entity.pdbx_description
1 polymer ?
#
loop_
_entity_poly.entity_id
_entity_poly.type
_entity_poly.pdbx_seq_one_letter_code
_entity_poly.pdbx_strand_id
1 'polypeptide(L)'
;MLTELKTKECVIKVGKRIKSVVLAVGLVLGTGSAALAERQYASGGEWVYGKRGVGVAFSDYYHGSRCHGSSITREGKIQARSAATTAGKWSRASKQGAPWTTYRYHYRFDHCG
;
A
#
# COMPACT_ATOMS: atom_id res chain seq x y z
N MET A 1 2.55 -0.70 48.20
CA MET A 1 2.33 -0.19 46.83
C MET A 1 1.82 -1.36 45.99
N LEU A 2 0.63 -1.17 45.41
CA LEU A 2 -0.12 -2.14 44.60
C LEU A 2 0.67 -2.55 43.35
N THR A 3 0.49 -3.79 42.90
CA THR A 3 0.81 -4.18 41.52
C THR A 3 -0.39 -4.89 40.92
N GLU A 4 -0.91 -4.30 39.83
CA GLU A 4 -2.11 -4.71 39.09
C GLU A 4 -1.74 -4.72 37.59
N LEU A 5 -2.57 -5.45 36.83
CA LEU A 5 -2.64 -5.55 35.36
C LEU A 5 -1.73 -6.63 34.73
N LYS A 6 -2.20 -7.84 34.37
CA LYS A 6 -3.41 -8.32 33.64
C LYS A 6 -3.29 -8.21 32.12
N THR A 7 -2.56 -9.15 31.52
CA THR A 7 -2.57 -9.43 30.08
C THR A 7 -3.66 -10.47 29.78
N LYS A 8 -4.55 -10.16 28.83
CA LYS A 8 -5.59 -11.06 28.29
C LYS A 8 -5.20 -11.44 26.87
N GLU A 9 -5.04 -12.74 26.63
CA GLU A 9 -4.82 -13.32 25.31
C GLU A 9 -6.16 -13.92 24.83
N CYS A 10 -6.67 -13.45 23.69
CA CYS A 10 -7.70 -14.17 22.96
C CYS A 10 -7.01 -15.31 22.20
N VAL A 11 -7.02 -16.51 22.76
CA VAL A 11 -6.58 -17.71 22.04
C VAL A 11 -7.72 -18.71 22.00
N ILE A 12 -8.02 -19.10 20.78
CA ILE A 12 -8.97 -20.13 20.37
C ILE A 12 -8.84 -21.39 21.23
N LYS A 13 -9.96 -21.86 21.76
CA LYS A 13 -10.06 -22.93 22.76
C LYS A 13 -9.82 -24.31 22.14
N VAL A 14 -8.66 -24.93 22.42
CA VAL A 14 -8.43 -26.36 22.22
C VAL A 14 -7.71 -26.95 23.44
N GLY A 15 -8.20 -28.10 23.91
CA GLY A 15 -7.97 -28.68 25.21
C GLY A 15 -6.54 -29.12 25.54
N LYS A 16 -6.20 -28.87 26.81
CA LYS A 16 -5.06 -29.27 27.64
C LYS A 16 -4.36 -30.59 27.25
N ARG A 17 -3.05 -30.52 27.00
CA ARG A 17 -1.92 -31.26 27.64
C ARG A 17 -0.79 -31.46 26.62
N ILE A 18 0.23 -30.60 26.62
CA ILE A 18 1.43 -30.82 25.79
C ILE A 18 2.66 -30.73 26.69
N LYS A 19 3.24 -31.90 26.97
CA LYS A 19 4.63 -32.04 27.43
C LYS A 19 5.51 -32.11 26.17
N SER A 20 6.74 -31.64 26.33
CA SER A 20 7.89 -31.86 25.44
C SER A 20 8.19 -30.78 24.40
N VAL A 21 9.21 -30.02 24.76
CA VAL A 21 10.21 -29.33 23.94
C VAL A 21 10.62 -30.16 22.72
N VAL A 22 10.53 -29.59 21.51
CA VAL A 22 11.46 -29.90 20.42
C VAL A 22 11.82 -28.60 19.68
N LEU A 23 13.12 -28.34 19.71
CA LEU A 23 13.93 -27.40 18.96
C LEU A 23 13.70 -27.50 17.44
N ALA A 24 13.28 -26.39 16.81
CA ALA A 24 13.58 -26.10 15.40
C ALA A 24 13.41 -24.58 15.17
N VAL A 25 14.44 -23.79 15.47
CA VAL A 25 14.55 -22.40 14.98
C VAL A 25 14.91 -22.49 13.51
N GLY A 26 13.89 -22.69 12.67
CA GLY A 26 13.99 -22.59 11.23
C GLY A 26 14.20 -21.14 10.84
N LEU A 27 15.35 -20.88 10.22
CA LEU A 27 15.76 -19.62 9.59
C LEU A 27 14.60 -19.01 8.77
N VAL A 28 14.00 -17.91 9.24
CA VAL A 28 13.02 -17.17 8.44
C VAL A 28 13.79 -16.37 7.39
N LEU A 29 14.08 -17.02 6.26
CA LEU A 29 14.66 -16.34 5.10
C LEU A 29 13.64 -15.38 4.51
N GLY A 30 13.87 -14.09 4.76
CA GLY A 30 13.43 -12.93 3.98
C GLY A 30 12.02 -12.98 3.39
N THR A 31 11.06 -12.32 4.05
CA THR A 31 9.88 -11.80 3.36
C THR A 31 10.33 -10.68 2.41
N GLY A 32 10.88 -11.05 1.25
CA GLY A 32 11.14 -10.11 0.17
C GLY A 32 9.83 -9.41 -0.16
N SER A 33 9.73 -8.12 0.12
CA SER A 33 8.58 -7.32 -0.29
C SER A 33 8.61 -7.28 -1.81
N ALA A 34 7.82 -8.16 -2.45
CA ALA A 34 7.57 -8.04 -3.88
C ALA A 34 7.12 -6.59 -4.12
N ALA A 35 7.66 -5.96 -5.15
CA ALA A 35 7.17 -4.68 -5.61
C ALA A 35 5.75 -4.94 -6.16
N LEU A 36 4.74 -4.85 -5.29
CA LEU A 36 3.36 -5.12 -5.65
C LEU A 36 2.80 -3.87 -6.34
N ALA A 37 2.66 -3.97 -7.67
CA ALA A 37 1.72 -3.15 -8.39
C ALA A 37 0.32 -3.68 -8.05
N GLU A 38 -0.45 -2.90 -7.32
CA GLU A 38 -1.82 -3.21 -6.99
C GLU A 38 -2.74 -2.56 -8.01
N ARG A 39 -3.65 -3.36 -8.56
CA ARG A 39 -4.74 -2.91 -9.43
C ARG A 39 -6.04 -2.96 -8.64
N GLN A 40 -6.75 -1.85 -8.63
CA GLN A 40 -8.04 -1.69 -7.97
C GLN A 40 -9.03 -1.01 -8.90
N TYR A 41 -10.26 -1.53 -8.97
CA TYR A 41 -11.38 -0.84 -9.59
C TYR A 41 -12.04 0.05 -8.55
N ALA A 42 -11.87 1.36 -8.67
CA ALA A 42 -12.30 2.32 -7.66
C ALA A 42 -13.10 3.43 -8.30
N SER A 43 -14.23 3.78 -7.68
CA SER A 43 -15.10 4.90 -8.09
C SER A 43 -15.52 4.90 -9.57
N GLY A 44 -15.69 3.72 -10.18
CA GLY A 44 -16.05 3.58 -11.61
C GLY A 44 -14.86 3.69 -12.59
N GLY A 45 -13.63 3.77 -12.08
CA GLY A 45 -12.40 3.77 -12.84
C GLY A 45 -11.46 2.60 -12.50
N GLU A 46 -10.31 2.56 -13.15
CA GLU A 46 -9.21 1.63 -12.86
C GLU A 46 -8.04 2.39 -12.25
N TRP A 47 -7.57 1.97 -11.08
CA TRP A 47 -6.44 2.53 -10.39
C TRP A 47 -5.34 1.50 -10.26
N VAL A 48 -4.13 1.82 -10.73
CA VAL A 48 -2.96 0.96 -10.63
C VAL A 48 -1.84 1.73 -9.95
N TYR A 49 -1.35 1.23 -8.83
CA TYR A 49 -0.37 1.93 -8.02
C TYR A 49 0.63 0.97 -7.38
N GLY A 50 1.76 1.51 -6.93
CA GLY A 50 2.76 0.72 -6.20
C GLY A 50 4.18 1.11 -6.57
N LYS A 51 5.10 0.15 -6.42
CA LYS A 51 6.50 0.31 -6.80
C LYS A 51 6.82 -0.61 -7.96
N ARG A 52 7.72 -0.18 -8.85
CA ARG A 52 8.30 -0.99 -9.92
C ARG A 52 9.81 -0.77 -9.98
N GLY A 53 10.55 -1.79 -10.41
CA GLY A 53 12.01 -1.75 -10.51
C GLY A 53 12.69 -1.33 -9.20
N VAL A 54 13.80 -0.59 -9.31
CA VAL A 54 14.63 -0.15 -8.19
C VAL A 54 14.08 1.15 -7.59
N GLY A 55 12.86 1.10 -7.03
CA GLY A 55 12.30 2.21 -6.23
C GLY A 55 11.50 3.27 -7.01
N VAL A 56 11.01 2.96 -8.21
CA VAL A 56 10.06 3.84 -8.91
C VAL A 56 8.68 3.65 -8.31
N ALA A 57 8.20 4.63 -7.56
CA ALA A 57 6.82 4.69 -7.10
C ALA A 57 5.92 5.25 -8.22
N PHE A 58 4.75 4.68 -8.42
CA PHE A 58 3.79 5.15 -9.42
C PHE A 58 2.34 5.07 -8.91
N SER A 59 1.49 5.96 -9.41
CA SER A 59 0.03 5.99 -9.21
C SER A 59 -0.61 6.40 -10.51
N ASP A 60 -1.25 5.46 -11.19
CA ASP A 60 -1.89 5.65 -12.48
C ASP A 60 -3.39 5.40 -12.34
N TYR A 61 -4.23 6.35 -12.71
CA TYR A 61 -5.69 6.21 -12.59
C TYR A 61 -6.37 6.53 -13.92
N TYR A 62 -7.36 5.73 -14.28
CA TYR A 62 -8.20 5.87 -15.46
C TYR A 62 -9.66 6.00 -15.04
N HIS A 63 -10.37 6.94 -15.65
CA HIS A 63 -11.81 7.03 -15.53
C HIS A 63 -12.45 7.38 -16.87
N GLY A 64 -13.46 6.60 -17.28
CA GLY A 64 -14.06 6.70 -18.62
C GLY A 64 -14.88 7.97 -18.87
N SER A 65 -15.51 8.53 -17.84
CA SER A 65 -16.51 9.61 -17.99
C SER A 65 -16.23 10.89 -17.19
N ARG A 66 -15.16 10.95 -16.40
CA ARG A 66 -14.88 12.07 -15.48
C ARG A 66 -13.44 12.48 -15.54
N CYS A 67 -13.22 13.77 -15.36
CA CYS A 67 -11.90 14.33 -15.17
C CYS A 67 -11.30 13.90 -13.83
N HIS A 68 -10.03 13.55 -13.86
CA HIS A 68 -9.36 12.91 -12.74
C HIS A 68 -7.86 13.15 -12.76
N GLY A 69 -7.21 12.85 -11.63
CA GLY A 69 -5.77 12.92 -11.50
C GLY A 69 -5.26 11.92 -10.48
N SER A 70 -3.95 11.71 -10.49
CA SER A 70 -3.25 10.88 -9.52
C SER A 70 -2.15 11.66 -8.83
N SER A 71 -1.74 11.20 -7.66
CA SER A 71 -0.62 11.79 -6.92
C SER A 71 0.04 10.80 -5.97
N ILE A 72 1.30 11.08 -5.66
CA ILE A 72 2.11 10.35 -4.71
C ILE A 72 2.52 11.32 -3.63
N THR A 73 2.37 10.92 -2.37
CA THR A 73 2.75 11.71 -1.20
C THR A 73 3.67 10.91 -0.30
N ARG A 74 4.48 11.63 0.48
CA ARG A 74 5.34 11.08 1.53
C ARG A 74 5.44 12.13 2.63
N GLU A 75 5.27 11.71 3.87
CA GLU A 75 5.36 12.59 5.05
C GLU A 75 4.48 13.85 4.90
N GLY A 76 3.27 13.67 4.36
CA GLY A 76 2.31 14.76 4.13
C GLY A 76 2.62 15.67 2.93
N LYS A 77 3.75 15.49 2.24
CA LYS A 77 4.16 16.32 1.10
C LYS A 77 3.90 15.62 -0.23
N ILE A 78 3.44 16.37 -1.22
CA ILE A 78 3.28 15.89 -2.60
C ILE A 78 4.66 15.68 -3.22
N GLN A 79 4.91 14.47 -3.71
CA GLN A 79 6.16 14.05 -4.34
C GLN A 79 6.05 14.05 -5.86
N ALA A 80 4.88 13.66 -6.36
CA ALA A 80 4.52 13.70 -7.78
C ALA A 80 3.01 13.86 -7.90
N ARG A 81 2.55 14.59 -8.92
CA ARG A 81 1.14 14.83 -9.18
C ARG A 81 0.93 14.93 -10.68
N SER A 82 -0.08 14.23 -11.20
CA SER A 82 -0.51 14.41 -12.57
C SER A 82 -1.29 15.73 -12.69
N ALA A 83 -1.29 16.31 -13.89
CA ALA A 83 -2.30 17.30 -14.27
C ALA A 83 -3.70 16.68 -14.23
N ALA A 84 -4.73 17.54 -14.24
CA ALA A 84 -6.10 17.12 -14.46
C ALA A 84 -6.18 16.47 -15.85
N THR A 85 -6.58 15.21 -15.88
CA THR A 85 -6.65 14.39 -17.08
C THR A 85 -8.10 14.25 -17.50
N THR A 86 -8.37 14.49 -18.78
CA THR A 86 -9.70 14.35 -19.37
C THR A 86 -10.21 12.91 -19.27
N ALA A 87 -11.53 12.76 -19.24
CA ALA A 87 -12.20 11.47 -19.30
C ALA A 87 -11.66 10.59 -20.45
N GLY A 88 -11.59 9.28 -20.23
CA GLY A 88 -11.12 8.31 -21.22
C GLY A 88 -9.60 8.26 -21.41
N LYS A 89 -8.82 8.98 -20.60
CA LYS A 89 -7.35 8.92 -20.59
C LYS A 89 -6.84 8.45 -19.23
N TRP A 90 -5.58 8.01 -19.20
CA TRP A 90 -4.88 7.66 -17.97
C TRP A 90 -4.17 8.87 -17.39
N SER A 91 -4.49 9.24 -16.16
CA SER A 91 -3.64 10.08 -15.33
C SER A 91 -2.44 9.28 -14.82
N ARG A 92 -1.25 9.87 -14.85
CA ARG A 92 0.00 9.21 -14.44
C ARG A 92 0.83 10.08 -13.52
N ALA A 93 1.28 9.50 -12.42
CA ALA A 93 2.22 10.12 -11.50
C ALA A 93 3.31 9.11 -11.15
N SER A 94 4.58 9.51 -11.28
CA SER A 94 5.72 8.66 -10.95
C SER A 94 6.82 9.42 -10.23
N LYS A 95 7.50 8.74 -9.30
CA LYS A 95 8.62 9.28 -8.54
C LYS A 95 9.72 8.23 -8.41
N GLN A 96 10.93 8.56 -8.86
CA GLN A 96 12.11 7.78 -8.51
C GLN A 96 12.46 8.03 -7.04
N GLY A 97 12.69 6.96 -6.29
CA GLY A 97 13.24 7.01 -4.95
C GLY A 97 14.03 5.75 -4.62
N ALA A 98 14.39 5.60 -3.35
CA ALA A 98 15.03 4.38 -2.89
C ALA A 98 14.01 3.23 -2.78
N PRO A 99 14.41 1.97 -3.04
CA PRO A 99 13.51 0.81 -2.96
C PRO A 99 12.78 0.65 -1.62
N TRP A 100 13.45 0.97 -0.52
CA TRP A 100 12.92 0.90 0.84
C TRP A 100 12.03 2.08 1.23
N THR A 101 11.94 3.12 0.39
CA THR A 101 11.07 4.26 0.67
C THR A 101 9.60 3.84 0.58
N THR A 102 8.83 4.27 1.56
CA THR A 102 7.38 4.08 1.59
C THR A 102 6.69 5.35 1.11
N TYR A 103 5.72 5.18 0.22
CA TYR A 103 4.91 6.25 -0.35
C TYR A 103 3.43 5.97 -0.11
N ARG A 104 2.62 7.03 -0.14
CA ARG A 104 1.16 6.94 -0.18
C ARG A 104 0.69 7.34 -1.57
N TYR A 105 -0.15 6.51 -2.15
CA TYR A 105 -0.68 6.68 -3.50
C TYR A 105 -2.11 7.18 -3.41
N HIS A 106 -2.47 8.10 -4.30
CA HIS A 106 -3.81 8.68 -4.33
C HIS A 106 -4.29 8.83 -5.77
N TYR A 107 -5.60 8.74 -5.93
CA TYR A 107 -6.35 9.25 -7.08
C TYR A 107 -7.36 10.28 -6.61
N ARG A 108 -7.85 11.12 -7.53
CA ARG A 108 -8.85 12.15 -7.25
C ARG A 108 -9.66 12.47 -8.50
N PHE A 109 -10.86 13.00 -8.30
CA PHE A 109 -11.60 13.69 -9.35
C PHE A 109 -11.15 15.15 -9.41
N ASP A 110 -10.98 15.65 -10.62
CA ASP A 110 -10.57 17.03 -10.92
C ASP A 110 -11.57 17.64 -11.92
N HIS A 111 -11.46 18.95 -12.19
CA HIS A 111 -12.17 19.61 -13.28
C HIS A 111 -11.22 19.78 -14.45
N CYS A 112 -11.65 19.43 -15.66
CA CYS A 112 -10.96 19.84 -16.87
C CYS A 112 -11.59 21.14 -17.38
N GLY A 113 -10.75 22.11 -17.74
CA GLY A 113 -11.16 23.28 -18.51
C GLY A 113 -11.31 22.93 -19.97
#